data_AF-A0A839XF69-F1
#
_entry.id   AF-A0A839XF69-F1
#
_cell.length_a   1.000
_cell.length_b   1.000
_cell.length_c   1.000
_cell.angle_alpha   90.00
_cell.angle_beta   90.00
_cell.angle_gamma   90.00
#
_symmetry.space_group_name_H-M   'P 1'
#
loop_
_entity.id
_entity.type
_entity.pdbx_description
1 polymer ?
#
loop_
_entity_poly.entity_id
_entity_poly.type
_entity_poly.pdbx_seq_one_letter_code
_entity_poly.pdbx_strand_id
1 'polypeptide(L)'
;MRLLSNASCTRTAKAPVVAATDHEDTVVGIDDDPCDADRALRHLTHRMSCLVVGAAVHERWLAVDAIFHPRAGHRVDRDGEPTEALPVDHREHRYLLSGILRCGKTKPDGTVCNAQLRVTRQRDCEQHIYACATKGRGGCGGLGRRGDKVDEYITELVLAKLEQRQAVAKDSGPWAKEAERERVESKLATLTDQWKDDQVTDDFFFSNVRDLEQQRTGLHNERARHTAAAERAAADTTDVRHRWHTPPEEGGLDISQKRAYVREALHAVIVLPVGKGNGSRGRFNADLLVPVWREE
;
A
#
# COMPACT_ATOMS: atom_id res chain seq x y z
N MET A 1 29.95 -31.74 48.80
CA MET A 1 29.97 -30.25 48.84
C MET A 1 28.52 -29.80 48.72
N ARG A 2 27.83 -29.40 49.81
CA ARG A 2 27.76 -28.01 50.34
C ARG A 2 27.46 -27.01 49.19
N LEU A 3 26.40 -26.20 49.12
CA LEU A 3 25.43 -25.62 50.07
C LEU A 3 24.21 -25.15 49.23
N LEU A 4 22.95 -25.22 49.73
CA LEU A 4 22.07 -24.12 50.20
C LEU A 4 21.83 -22.98 49.18
N SER A 5 20.71 -22.25 49.12
CA SER A 5 19.34 -22.31 49.64
C SER A 5 18.70 -20.95 49.27
N ASN A 6 17.37 -20.93 49.10
CA ASN A 6 16.42 -19.82 49.36
C ASN A 6 16.45 -18.47 48.59
N ALA A 7 15.30 -18.14 48.01
CA ALA A 7 14.52 -16.91 48.21
C ALA A 7 13.18 -17.07 47.44
N SER A 8 12.00 -17.30 48.02
CA SER A 8 11.13 -16.51 48.92
C SER A 8 10.64 -15.16 48.36
N CYS A 9 9.38 -15.19 47.89
CA CYS A 9 8.24 -14.35 48.30
C CYS A 9 8.42 -12.82 48.43
N THR A 10 7.77 -12.05 47.54
CA THR A 10 7.19 -10.72 47.85
C THR A 10 5.93 -10.53 46.99
N ARG A 11 4.73 -10.54 47.59
CA ARG A 11 3.95 -9.45 48.22
C ARG A 11 3.41 -8.40 47.26
N THR A 12 2.09 -8.50 47.08
CA THR A 12 1.13 -7.49 46.63
C THR A 12 1.32 -6.16 47.35
N ALA A 13 1.45 -5.08 46.59
CA ALA A 13 1.41 -3.71 47.08
C ALA A 13 0.05 -3.08 46.74
N LYS A 14 -0.63 -2.64 47.80
CA LYS A 14 -1.88 -1.88 47.86
C LYS A 14 -1.50 -0.50 48.40
N ALA A 15 -1.91 0.59 47.73
CA ALA A 15 -2.08 1.95 48.26
C ALA A 15 -2.37 2.94 47.11
N PRO A 16 -2.87 4.17 47.34
CA PRO A 16 -3.36 4.74 48.60
C PRO A 16 -4.77 5.36 48.53
N VAL A 17 -5.33 5.51 49.72
CA VAL A 17 -6.39 6.43 50.11
C VAL A 17 -5.85 7.86 50.04
N VAL A 18 -6.60 8.80 49.45
CA VAL A 18 -6.35 10.24 49.55
C VAL A 18 -7.61 10.92 50.10
N ALA A 19 -7.34 11.89 50.96
CA ALA A 19 -8.20 12.49 51.95
C ALA A 19 -9.23 13.49 51.39
N ALA A 20 -10.22 13.72 52.25
CA ALA A 20 -11.27 14.69 52.14
C ALA A 20 -10.76 16.14 52.06
N THR A 21 -11.47 16.95 51.28
CA THR A 21 -11.53 18.40 51.45
C THR A 21 -13.00 18.78 51.55
N ASP A 22 -13.32 19.42 52.66
CA ASP A 22 -14.64 19.94 53.03
C ASP A 22 -15.11 20.99 52.02
N HIS A 23 -16.34 20.83 51.52
CA HIS A 23 -17.04 21.89 50.81
C HIS A 23 -18.44 22.03 51.36
N GLU A 24 -18.72 23.27 51.77
CA GLU A 24 -19.84 23.71 52.58
C GLU A 24 -21.20 23.43 51.94
N ASP A 25 -22.11 22.97 52.79
CA ASP A 25 -23.52 22.70 52.51
C ASP A 25 -24.23 23.93 51.93
N THR A 26 -24.63 23.84 50.67
CA THR A 26 -25.77 24.61 50.15
C THR A 26 -26.94 23.66 49.96
N VAL A 27 -27.83 23.63 50.94
CA VAL A 27 -29.11 22.92 50.86
C VAL A 27 -30.01 23.66 49.86
N VAL A 28 -30.06 23.17 48.63
CA VAL A 28 -31.14 23.49 47.70
C VAL A 28 -32.21 22.42 47.90
N GLY A 29 -33.40 22.85 48.34
CA GLY A 29 -34.55 21.98 48.55
C GLY A 29 -34.85 21.16 47.30
N ILE A 30 -34.78 19.84 47.44
CA ILE A 30 -35.33 18.91 46.48
C ILE A 30 -36.82 18.82 46.83
N ASP A 31 -37.63 19.53 46.06
CA ASP A 31 -39.06 19.23 45.99
C ASP A 31 -39.16 17.80 45.43
N ASP A 32 -39.64 16.88 46.26
CA ASP A 32 -39.96 15.50 45.90
C ASP A 32 -41.12 15.50 44.90
N ASP A 33 -40.82 15.76 43.63
CA ASP A 33 -41.75 15.67 42.53
C ASP A 33 -41.66 14.23 41.95
N PRO A 34 -42.67 13.36 42.16
CA PRO A 34 -42.62 11.93 41.79
C PRO A 34 -42.55 11.67 40.27
N CYS A 35 -42.46 12.70 39.44
CA CYS A 35 -42.30 12.60 37.99
C CYS A 35 -40.83 12.50 37.50
N ASP A 36 -39.81 12.83 38.30
CA ASP A 36 -38.42 12.89 37.80
C ASP A 36 -37.66 11.55 37.89
N ALA A 37 -38.10 10.63 38.76
CA ALA A 37 -37.57 9.26 38.82
C ALA A 37 -37.80 8.49 37.50
N ASP A 38 -38.92 8.77 36.83
CA ASP A 38 -39.34 8.08 35.62
C ASP A 38 -38.56 8.54 34.37
N ARG A 39 -37.97 9.75 34.42
CA ARG A 39 -37.10 10.29 33.36
C ARG A 39 -35.67 9.76 33.47
N ALA A 40 -35.14 9.63 34.69
CA ALA A 40 -33.84 9.01 34.95
C ALA A 40 -33.83 7.52 34.56
N LEU A 41 -34.91 6.78 34.85
CA LEU A 41 -35.10 5.39 34.43
C LEU A 41 -35.20 5.23 32.90
N ARG A 42 -35.83 6.18 32.19
CA ARG A 42 -35.88 6.18 30.71
C ARG A 42 -34.52 6.46 30.06
N HIS A 43 -33.70 7.33 30.65
CA HIS A 43 -32.33 7.56 30.14
C HIS A 43 -31.39 6.39 30.42
N LEU A 44 -31.51 5.71 31.57
CA LEU A 44 -30.76 4.49 31.88
C LEU A 44 -31.17 3.31 31.00
N THR A 45 -32.47 3.11 30.73
CA THR A 45 -32.97 2.04 29.85
C THR A 45 -32.59 2.27 28.39
N HIS A 46 -32.57 3.52 27.89
CA HIS A 46 -32.13 3.81 26.53
C HIS A 46 -30.61 3.62 26.35
N ARG A 47 -29.80 3.95 27.36
CA ARG A 47 -28.35 3.74 27.36
C ARG A 47 -27.98 2.25 27.48
N MET A 48 -28.73 1.46 28.27
CA MET A 48 -28.61 0.01 28.32
C MET A 48 -29.04 -0.66 27.00
N SER A 49 -30.11 -0.17 26.35
CA SER A 49 -30.57 -0.72 25.07
C SER A 49 -29.55 -0.52 23.94
N CYS A 50 -28.86 0.63 23.88
CA CYS A 50 -27.77 0.85 22.92
C CYS A 50 -26.52 -0.02 23.19
N LEU A 51 -26.17 -0.28 24.45
CA LEU A 51 -25.08 -1.20 24.82
C LEU A 51 -25.40 -2.65 24.44
N VAL A 52 -26.65 -3.09 24.61
CA VAL A 52 -27.10 -4.44 24.24
C VAL A 52 -27.17 -4.62 22.71
N VAL A 53 -27.58 -3.60 21.95
CA VAL A 53 -27.56 -3.64 20.48
C VAL A 53 -26.12 -3.65 19.94
N GLY A 54 -25.21 -2.89 20.55
CA GLY A 54 -23.78 -2.92 20.18
C GLY A 54 -23.10 -4.26 20.46
N ALA A 55 -23.41 -4.90 21.60
CA ALA A 55 -22.93 -6.24 21.94
C ALA A 55 -23.49 -7.32 21.02
N ALA A 56 -24.79 -7.28 20.69
CA ALA A 56 -25.40 -8.22 19.76
C ALA A 56 -24.87 -8.10 18.32
N VAL A 57 -24.47 -6.89 17.90
CA VAL A 57 -23.78 -6.68 16.61
C VAL A 57 -22.37 -7.27 16.66
N HIS A 58 -21.64 -7.09 17.77
CA HIS A 58 -20.31 -7.67 17.96
C HIS A 58 -20.33 -9.21 17.97
N GLU A 59 -21.28 -9.83 18.69
CA GLU A 59 -21.46 -11.29 18.69
C GLU A 59 -21.77 -11.85 17.30
N ARG A 60 -22.59 -11.15 16.51
CA ARG A 60 -22.87 -11.53 15.12
C ARG A 60 -21.62 -11.46 14.24
N TRP A 61 -20.77 -10.45 14.43
CA TRP A 61 -19.50 -10.35 13.72
C TRP A 61 -18.51 -11.44 14.15
N LEU A 62 -18.45 -11.78 15.43
CA LEU A 62 -17.64 -12.91 15.92
C LEU A 62 -18.13 -14.25 15.39
N ALA A 63 -19.44 -14.46 15.27
CA ALA A 63 -20.01 -15.67 14.68
C ALA A 63 -19.67 -15.79 13.18
N VAL A 64 -19.67 -14.67 12.45
CA VAL A 64 -19.22 -14.64 11.05
C VAL A 64 -17.72 -14.91 10.96
N ASP A 65 -16.90 -14.27 11.78
CA ASP A 65 -15.45 -14.49 11.80
C ASP A 65 -15.10 -15.94 12.14
N ALA A 66 -15.80 -16.57 13.08
CA ALA A 66 -15.64 -17.97 13.43
C ALA A 66 -15.93 -18.94 12.27
N ILE A 67 -16.75 -18.54 11.27
CA ILE A 67 -16.98 -19.32 10.05
C ILE A 67 -15.82 -19.15 9.06
N PHE A 68 -15.23 -17.96 8.96
CA PHE A 68 -14.20 -17.65 7.97
C PHE A 68 -12.78 -17.95 8.44
N HIS A 69 -12.50 -17.83 9.73
CA HIS A 69 -11.20 -18.10 10.32
C HIS A 69 -10.65 -19.51 10.00
N PRO A 70 -11.43 -20.60 10.16
CA PRO A 70 -10.96 -21.95 9.80
C PRO A 70 -10.87 -22.18 8.27
N ARG A 71 -11.52 -21.35 7.46
CA ARG A 71 -11.45 -21.41 5.98
C ARG A 71 -10.23 -20.67 5.43
N ALA A 72 -9.61 -19.80 6.22
CA ALA A 72 -8.45 -19.03 5.80
C ALA A 72 -7.30 -20.00 5.43
N GLY A 73 -6.76 -19.84 4.22
CA GLY A 73 -5.67 -20.68 3.72
C GLY A 73 -6.07 -22.12 3.34
N HIS A 74 -7.36 -22.45 3.26
CA HIS A 74 -7.84 -23.78 2.88
C HIS A 74 -8.81 -23.70 1.70
N ARG A 75 -8.87 -24.75 0.87
CA ARG A 75 -9.87 -24.86 -0.19
C ARG A 75 -11.21 -25.19 0.46
N VAL A 76 -12.25 -24.43 0.14
CA VAL A 76 -13.61 -24.69 0.62
C VAL A 76 -14.35 -25.53 -0.42
N ASP A 77 -14.94 -26.64 0.01
CA ASP A 77 -15.75 -27.50 -0.86
C ASP A 77 -17.15 -26.93 -1.13
N ARG A 78 -18.02 -27.72 -1.76
CA ARG A 78 -19.40 -27.32 -2.06
C ARG A 78 -20.27 -27.22 -0.81
N ASP A 79 -19.91 -27.96 0.24
CA ASP A 79 -20.69 -28.08 1.47
C ASP A 79 -20.22 -27.04 2.53
N GLY A 80 -19.15 -26.30 2.22
CA GLY A 80 -18.65 -25.18 3.01
C GLY A 80 -17.54 -25.57 3.99
N GLU A 81 -17.03 -26.80 3.90
CA GLU A 81 -16.01 -27.35 4.77
C GLU A 81 -14.59 -27.08 4.24
N PRO A 82 -13.63 -26.73 5.11
CA PRO A 82 -12.22 -26.65 4.73
C PRO A 82 -11.69 -28.04 4.36
N THR A 83 -11.16 -28.17 3.15
CA THR A 83 -10.53 -29.39 2.66
C THR A 83 -9.01 -29.26 2.75
N GLU A 84 -8.33 -29.26 1.61
CA GLU A 84 -6.88 -29.19 1.57
C GLU A 84 -6.37 -27.78 1.92
N ALA A 85 -5.31 -27.71 2.72
CA ALA A 85 -4.54 -26.48 2.88
C ALA A 85 -4.11 -26.01 1.49
N LEU A 86 -4.46 -24.78 1.15
CA LEU A 86 -4.05 -24.19 -0.10
C LEU A 86 -2.53 -24.08 -0.06
N PRO A 87 -1.81 -24.50 -1.13
CA PRO A 87 -0.38 -24.26 -1.24
C PRO A 87 -0.08 -22.79 -0.95
N VAL A 88 1.04 -22.47 -0.32
CA VAL A 88 1.43 -21.07 0.00
C VAL A 88 1.35 -20.16 -1.26
N ASP A 89 1.48 -20.77 -2.44
CA ASP A 89 1.42 -20.23 -3.81
C ASP A 89 0.00 -20.13 -4.43
N HIS A 90 -1.09 -20.49 -3.75
CA HIS A 90 -2.43 -20.54 -4.38
C HIS A 90 -2.95 -19.19 -4.94
N ARG A 91 -2.30 -18.07 -4.59
CA ARG A 91 -2.56 -16.73 -5.13
C ARG A 91 -1.40 -16.17 -5.96
N GLU A 92 -0.28 -16.87 -6.05
CA GLU A 92 0.84 -16.39 -6.84
C GLU A 92 0.52 -16.56 -8.32
N HIS A 93 0.78 -15.49 -9.07
CA HIS A 93 0.58 -15.56 -10.50
C HIS A 93 1.73 -16.33 -11.12
N ARG A 94 1.41 -17.50 -11.68
CA ARG A 94 2.37 -18.35 -12.39
C ARG A 94 3.13 -17.66 -13.54
N TYR A 95 2.58 -16.59 -14.13
CA TYR A 95 3.17 -15.92 -15.30
C TYR A 95 3.37 -14.43 -15.05
N LEU A 96 4.49 -13.91 -15.55
CA LEU A 96 5.02 -12.59 -15.25
C LEU A 96 4.01 -11.47 -15.52
N LEU A 97 3.26 -11.53 -16.62
CA LEU A 97 2.40 -10.42 -17.06
C LEU A 97 0.90 -10.68 -16.89
N SER A 98 0.53 -11.76 -16.17
CA SER A 98 -0.86 -12.05 -15.84
C SER A 98 -1.51 -10.87 -15.10
N GLY A 99 -2.65 -10.40 -15.60
CA GLY A 99 -3.38 -9.26 -15.03
C GLY A 99 -2.80 -7.87 -15.31
N ILE A 100 -1.64 -7.77 -15.96
CA ILE A 100 -0.97 -6.50 -16.32
C ILE A 100 -1.30 -6.13 -17.78
N LEU A 101 -1.32 -7.12 -18.66
CA LEU A 101 -1.63 -6.92 -20.09
C LEU A 101 -3.10 -6.56 -20.32
N ARG A 102 -3.34 -5.60 -21.23
CA ARG A 102 -4.67 -5.13 -21.65
C ARG A 102 -4.84 -5.22 -23.16
N CYS A 103 -6.06 -5.50 -23.59
CA CYS A 103 -6.38 -5.65 -25.01
C CYS A 103 -6.56 -4.29 -25.67
N GLY A 104 -5.70 -3.96 -26.64
CA GLY A 104 -5.79 -2.74 -27.44
C GLY A 104 -6.65 -2.86 -28.70
N LYS A 105 -7.35 -3.97 -28.91
CA LYS A 105 -8.22 -4.14 -30.08
C LYS A 105 -9.45 -3.22 -29.99
N THR A 106 -9.72 -2.47 -31.05
CA THR A 106 -10.95 -1.69 -31.21
C THR A 106 -12.12 -2.61 -31.57
N LYS A 107 -13.26 -2.37 -30.93
CA LYS A 107 -14.53 -3.02 -31.23
C LYS A 107 -15.18 -2.38 -32.48
N PRO A 108 -16.17 -3.03 -33.11
CA PRO A 108 -16.94 -2.43 -34.20
C PRO A 108 -17.53 -1.06 -33.84
N ASP A 109 -17.90 -0.87 -32.58
CA ASP A 109 -18.49 0.37 -32.05
C ASP A 109 -17.45 1.50 -31.83
N GLY A 110 -16.21 1.34 -32.30
CA GLY A 110 -15.11 2.31 -32.12
C GLY A 110 -14.45 2.30 -30.74
N THR A 111 -15.06 1.68 -29.73
CA THR A 111 -14.50 1.59 -28.37
C THR A 111 -13.33 0.59 -28.27
N VAL A 112 -12.32 0.91 -27.46
CA VAL A 112 -11.19 -0.01 -27.18
C VAL A 112 -11.64 -1.11 -26.23
N CYS A 113 -11.21 -2.36 -26.47
CA CYS A 113 -11.62 -3.49 -25.63
C CYS A 113 -11.14 -3.36 -24.17
N ASN A 114 -9.87 -3.01 -23.97
CA ASN A 114 -9.19 -2.83 -22.67
C ASN A 114 -9.34 -3.98 -21.64
N ALA A 115 -9.86 -5.13 -22.05
CA ALA A 115 -10.02 -6.29 -21.19
C ALA A 115 -8.65 -6.86 -20.81
N GLN A 116 -8.53 -7.37 -19.59
CA GLN A 116 -7.33 -8.09 -19.15
C GLN A 116 -7.10 -9.32 -20.03
N LEU A 117 -5.85 -9.51 -20.47
CA LEU A 117 -5.48 -10.75 -21.13
C LEU A 117 -5.35 -11.85 -20.08
N ARG A 118 -5.81 -13.03 -20.45
CA ARG A 118 -5.69 -14.25 -19.65
C ARG A 118 -4.68 -15.17 -20.30
N VAL A 119 -4.01 -15.96 -19.49
CA VAL A 119 -3.14 -17.01 -20.00
C VAL A 119 -3.98 -18.18 -20.45
N THR A 120 -3.67 -18.66 -21.64
CA THR A 120 -4.21 -19.88 -22.23
C THR A 120 -3.06 -20.76 -22.65
N ARG A 121 -3.24 -22.08 -22.56
CA ARG A 121 -2.32 -23.07 -23.11
C ARG A 121 -3.05 -23.88 -24.17
N GLN A 122 -2.41 -24.08 -25.31
CA GLN A 122 -2.84 -25.08 -26.28
C GLN A 122 -2.16 -26.40 -25.92
N ARG A 123 -2.86 -27.52 -26.09
CA ARG A 123 -2.31 -28.85 -25.76
C ARG A 123 -1.03 -29.16 -26.53
N ASP A 124 -0.94 -28.66 -27.77
CA ASP A 124 0.15 -28.94 -28.70
C ASP A 124 1.26 -27.87 -28.70
N CYS A 125 1.20 -26.89 -27.79
CA CYS A 125 2.21 -25.84 -27.68
C CYS A 125 2.71 -25.77 -26.24
N GLU A 126 4.02 -25.90 -26.08
CA GLU A 126 4.70 -25.73 -24.80
C GLU A 126 4.54 -24.30 -24.25
N GLN A 127 4.51 -23.34 -25.19
CA GLN A 127 4.41 -21.92 -24.90
C GLN A 127 3.01 -21.52 -24.46
N HIS A 128 2.94 -20.68 -23.45
CA HIS A 128 1.70 -20.07 -23.03
C HIS A 128 1.34 -18.89 -23.93
N ILE A 129 0.05 -18.58 -24.04
CA ILE A 129 -0.46 -17.49 -24.88
C ILE A 129 -1.25 -16.54 -23.98
N TYR A 130 -0.89 -15.27 -24.00
CA TYR A 130 -1.75 -14.22 -23.46
C TYR A 130 -2.83 -13.93 -24.48
N ALA A 131 -4.08 -14.23 -24.15
CA ALA A 131 -5.23 -14.08 -25.02
C ALA A 131 -6.30 -13.21 -24.36
N CYS A 132 -6.95 -12.37 -25.14
CA CYS A 132 -8.13 -11.66 -24.69
C CYS A 132 -9.27 -12.65 -24.50
N ALA A 133 -9.99 -12.54 -23.38
CA ALA A 133 -11.13 -13.40 -23.08
C ALA A 133 -12.20 -13.34 -24.20
N THR A 134 -13.04 -14.37 -24.29
CA THR A 134 -14.15 -14.41 -25.26
C THR A 134 -15.21 -13.34 -24.93
N LYS A 135 -16.09 -13.05 -25.90
CA LYS A 135 -17.18 -12.06 -25.76
C LYS A 135 -18.06 -12.32 -24.53
N GLY A 136 -18.40 -13.58 -24.26
CA GLY A 136 -19.19 -13.96 -23.09
C GLY A 136 -18.49 -13.79 -21.74
N ARG A 137 -17.18 -13.51 -21.71
CA ARG A 137 -16.39 -13.26 -20.50
C ARG A 137 -15.78 -11.86 -20.45
N GLY A 138 -16.42 -10.90 -21.15
CA GLY A 138 -16.05 -9.48 -21.11
C GLY A 138 -14.84 -9.09 -21.97
N GLY A 139 -14.31 -9.99 -22.81
CA GLY A 139 -13.25 -9.66 -23.77
C GLY A 139 -13.73 -9.65 -25.21
N CYS A 140 -12.81 -9.49 -26.17
CA CYS A 140 -13.13 -9.49 -27.60
C CYS A 140 -12.86 -10.84 -28.29
N GLY A 141 -12.11 -11.74 -27.65
CA GLY A 141 -11.68 -13.05 -28.18
C GLY A 141 -10.77 -12.99 -29.40
N GLY A 142 -10.42 -11.81 -29.88
CA GLY A 142 -9.77 -11.61 -31.18
C GLY A 142 -8.32 -11.14 -31.09
N LEU A 143 -7.65 -11.38 -29.96
CA LEU A 143 -6.28 -10.96 -29.72
C LEU A 143 -5.56 -12.02 -28.88
N GLY A 144 -4.38 -12.44 -29.34
CA GLY A 144 -3.53 -13.39 -28.64
C GLY A 144 -2.07 -13.24 -29.05
N ARG A 145 -1.16 -13.40 -28.08
CA ARG A 145 0.30 -13.31 -28.27
C ARG A 145 1.04 -14.42 -27.53
N ARG A 146 2.16 -14.84 -28.11
CA ARG A 146 3.13 -15.72 -27.46
C ARG A 146 3.63 -15.10 -26.18
N GLY A 147 3.37 -15.76 -25.06
CA GLY A 147 3.69 -15.22 -23.75
C GLY A 147 5.18 -15.21 -23.45
N ASP A 148 5.92 -16.22 -23.89
CA ASP A 148 7.38 -16.29 -23.73
C ASP A 148 8.10 -15.06 -24.31
N LYS A 149 7.74 -14.65 -25.54
CA LYS A 149 8.36 -13.48 -26.19
C LYS A 149 7.88 -12.14 -25.65
N VAL A 150 6.63 -12.08 -25.19
CA VAL A 150 6.12 -10.86 -24.53
C VAL A 150 6.78 -10.70 -23.17
N ASP A 151 6.92 -11.76 -22.39
CA ASP A 151 7.58 -11.75 -21.08
C ASP A 151 9.06 -11.33 -21.21
N GLU A 152 9.79 -11.91 -22.18
CA GLU A 152 11.19 -11.57 -22.48
C GLU A 152 11.34 -10.06 -22.80
N TYR A 153 10.54 -9.55 -23.73
CA TYR A 153 10.62 -8.15 -24.15
C TYR A 153 10.25 -7.16 -23.03
N ILE A 154 9.17 -7.42 -22.29
CA ILE A 154 8.75 -6.54 -21.20
C ILE A 154 9.74 -6.59 -20.03
N THR A 155 10.35 -7.75 -19.78
CA THR A 155 11.43 -7.88 -18.80
C THR A 155 12.56 -6.91 -19.13
N GLU A 156 13.10 -6.97 -20.35
CA GLU A 156 14.20 -6.09 -20.76
C GLU A 156 13.83 -4.61 -20.72
N LEU A 157 12.60 -4.27 -21.12
CA LEU A 157 12.10 -2.89 -21.03
C LEU A 157 12.03 -2.39 -19.58
N VAL A 158 11.52 -3.21 -18.66
CA VAL A 158 11.40 -2.84 -17.24
C VAL A 158 12.78 -2.69 -16.63
N LEU A 159 13.69 -3.64 -16.86
CA LEU A 159 15.06 -3.58 -16.35
C LEU A 159 15.80 -2.34 -16.88
N ALA A 160 15.71 -2.06 -18.18
CA ALA A 160 16.28 -0.86 -18.78
C ALA A 160 15.69 0.43 -18.20
N LYS A 161 14.39 0.44 -17.87
CA LYS A 161 13.74 1.60 -17.25
C LYS A 161 14.23 1.82 -15.81
N LEU A 162 14.39 0.75 -15.04
CA LEU A 162 14.93 0.81 -13.69
C LEU A 162 16.38 1.33 -13.73
N GLU A 163 17.22 0.81 -14.63
CA GLU A 163 18.59 1.28 -14.84
C GLU A 163 18.65 2.76 -15.24
N GLN A 164 17.75 3.21 -16.11
CA GLN A 164 17.63 4.63 -16.47
C GLN A 164 17.31 5.49 -15.24
N ARG A 165 16.39 5.06 -14.38
CA ARG A 165 16.05 5.78 -13.14
C ARG A 165 17.25 5.90 -12.21
N GLN A 166 18.03 4.83 -12.07
CA GLN A 166 19.27 4.85 -11.29
C GLN A 166 20.27 5.83 -11.87
N ALA A 167 20.49 5.81 -13.18
CA ALA A 167 21.41 6.74 -13.83
C ALA A 167 21.02 8.19 -13.56
N VAL A 168 19.73 8.53 -13.74
CA VAL A 168 19.20 9.88 -13.46
C VAL A 168 19.37 10.27 -11.99
N ALA A 169 19.09 9.36 -11.05
CA ALA A 169 19.24 9.64 -9.63
C ALA A 169 20.70 9.73 -9.17
N LYS A 170 21.61 9.02 -9.83
CA LYS A 170 23.06 9.14 -9.58
C LYS A 170 23.60 10.47 -10.11
N ASP A 171 23.08 10.90 -11.26
CA ASP A 171 23.48 12.16 -11.91
C ASP A 171 22.80 13.40 -11.29
N SER A 172 21.75 13.24 -10.48
CA SER A 172 20.99 14.36 -9.91
C SER A 172 21.77 15.22 -8.90
N GLY A 173 23.01 14.84 -8.56
CA GLY A 173 23.92 15.66 -7.76
C GLY A 173 23.36 16.04 -6.39
N PRO A 174 23.99 17.00 -5.69
CA PRO A 174 23.45 17.53 -4.44
C PRO A 174 22.15 18.32 -4.71
N TRP A 175 21.21 18.26 -3.76
CA TRP A 175 19.91 18.92 -3.87
C TRP A 175 20.06 20.43 -4.11
N ALA A 176 19.53 20.91 -5.24
CA ALA A 176 19.81 22.25 -5.77
C ALA A 176 19.41 23.42 -4.86
N LYS A 177 18.46 23.21 -3.92
CA LYS A 177 17.96 24.24 -3.00
C LYS A 177 18.62 24.23 -1.62
N GLU A 178 19.77 23.56 -1.49
CA GLU A 178 20.52 23.56 -0.23
C GLU A 178 20.84 24.99 0.25
N ALA A 179 21.32 25.84 -0.65
CA ALA A 179 21.60 27.25 -0.36
C ALA A 179 20.35 28.06 0.00
N GLU A 180 19.19 27.73 -0.58
CA GLU A 180 17.92 28.38 -0.23
C GLU A 180 17.47 27.98 1.17
N ARG A 181 17.64 26.71 1.55
CA ARG A 181 17.37 26.23 2.91
C ARG A 181 18.24 26.93 3.93
N GLU A 182 19.55 26.99 3.70
CA GLU A 182 20.49 27.70 4.58
C GLU A 182 20.12 29.18 4.72
N ARG A 183 19.70 29.83 3.62
CA ARG A 183 19.25 31.22 3.65
C ARG A 183 17.99 31.40 4.50
N VAL A 184 17.00 30.51 4.41
CA VAL A 184 15.78 30.58 5.22
C VAL A 184 16.09 30.31 6.70
N GLU A 185 16.95 29.33 7.00
CA GLU A 185 17.41 29.02 8.35
C GLU A 185 18.15 30.22 8.98
N SER A 186 19.06 30.85 8.21
CA SER A 186 19.78 32.05 8.65
C SER A 186 18.86 33.26 8.88
N LYS A 187 17.85 33.46 8.02
CA LYS A 187 16.83 34.50 8.23
C LYS A 187 16.02 34.28 9.49
N LEU A 188 15.58 33.04 9.76
CA LEU A 188 14.86 32.69 10.98
C LEU A 188 15.69 32.95 12.23
N ALA A 189 16.96 32.53 12.21
CA ALA A 189 17.88 32.77 13.33
C ALA A 189 18.06 34.28 13.58
N THR A 190 18.37 35.05 12.53
CA THR A 190 18.55 36.50 12.62
C THR A 190 17.30 37.21 13.14
N LEU A 191 16.13 36.87 12.61
CA LEU A 191 14.86 37.47 13.02
C LEU A 191 14.52 37.14 14.48
N THR A 192 14.84 35.92 14.92
CA THR A 192 14.66 35.49 16.31
C THR A 192 15.57 36.25 17.26
N ASP A 193 16.83 36.47 16.88
CA ASP A 193 17.79 37.21 17.70
C ASP A 193 17.41 38.69 17.79
N GLN A 194 17.03 39.32 16.68
CA GLN A 194 16.54 40.71 16.67
C GLN A 194 15.29 40.90 17.54
N TRP A 195 14.38 39.93 17.55
CA TRP A 195 13.19 39.97 18.40
C TRP A 195 13.55 39.85 19.90
N LYS A 196 14.49 38.96 20.25
CA LYS A 196 14.98 38.83 21.64
C LYS A 196 15.68 40.10 22.15
N ASP A 197 16.30 40.84 21.25
CA ASP A 197 16.99 42.10 21.56
C ASP A 197 16.04 43.32 21.52
N ASP A 198 14.71 43.10 21.49
CA ASP A 198 13.67 44.12 21.40
C ASP A 198 13.81 45.08 20.19
N GLN A 199 14.52 44.64 19.13
CA GLN A 199 14.70 45.45 17.91
C GLN A 199 13.52 45.36 16.94
N VAL A 200 12.60 44.42 17.19
CA VAL A 200 11.47 44.10 16.31
C VAL A 200 10.21 43.91 17.13
N THR A 201 9.08 44.45 16.65
CA THR A 201 7.80 44.30 17.34
C THR A 201 7.25 42.89 17.21
N ASP A 202 6.46 42.45 18.21
CA ASP A 202 5.78 41.16 18.21
C ASP A 202 4.95 40.94 16.94
N ASP A 203 4.14 41.92 16.54
CA ASP A 203 3.29 41.82 15.34
C ASP A 203 4.12 41.58 14.06
N PHE A 204 5.28 42.24 13.94
CA PHE A 204 6.17 42.03 12.80
C PHE A 204 6.84 40.65 12.87
N PHE A 205 7.30 40.24 14.06
CA PHE A 205 7.91 38.92 14.25
C PHE A 205 6.93 37.79 13.89
N PHE A 206 5.74 37.78 14.50
CA PHE A 206 4.77 36.70 14.34
C PHE A 206 4.16 36.65 12.92
N SER A 207 4.08 37.78 12.21
CA SER A 207 3.64 37.77 10.80
C SER A 207 4.69 37.16 9.88
N ASN A 208 5.97 37.49 10.05
CA ASN A 208 7.04 37.02 9.16
C ASN A 208 7.56 35.62 9.49
N VAL A 209 7.57 35.22 10.77
CA VAL A 209 8.09 33.91 11.20
C VAL A 209 7.28 32.77 10.59
N ARG A 210 5.96 32.93 10.46
CA ARG A 210 5.07 31.88 9.91
C ARG A 210 5.40 31.56 8.46
N ASP A 211 5.65 32.57 7.63
CA ASP A 211 5.99 32.39 6.22
C ASP A 211 7.36 31.70 6.07
N LEU A 212 8.33 32.10 6.89
CA LEU A 212 9.66 31.48 6.89
C LEU A 212 9.65 30.03 7.40
N GLU A 213 8.84 29.73 8.43
CA GLU A 213 8.65 28.35 8.92
C GLU A 213 7.94 27.46 7.89
N GLN A 214 6.96 28.00 7.17
CA GLN A 214 6.30 27.28 6.09
C GLN A 214 7.28 26.98 4.95
N GLN A 215 8.10 27.96 4.55
CA GLN A 215 9.17 27.77 3.56
C GLN A 215 10.18 26.71 4.02
N ARG A 216 10.66 26.80 5.27
CA ARG A 216 11.57 25.80 5.87
C ARG A 216 10.98 24.40 5.84
N THR A 217 9.71 24.25 6.22
CA THR A 217 9.02 22.96 6.22
C THR A 217 8.88 22.40 4.80
N GLY A 218 8.52 23.25 3.83
CA GLY A 218 8.47 22.88 2.41
C GLY A 218 9.82 22.40 1.89
N LEU A 219 10.89 23.14 2.16
CA LEU A 219 12.26 22.81 1.79
C LEU A 219 12.75 21.52 2.46
N HIS A 220 12.43 21.28 3.73
CA HIS A 220 12.76 20.03 4.42
C HIS A 220 12.05 18.83 3.79
N ASN A 221 10.76 18.96 3.47
CA ASN A 221 10.00 17.91 2.81
C ASN A 221 10.53 17.62 1.40
N GLU A 222 10.91 18.65 0.65
CA GLU A 222 11.50 18.50 -0.68
C GLU A 222 12.86 17.80 -0.63
N ARG A 223 13.73 18.19 0.32
CA ARG A 223 15.01 17.50 0.57
C ARG A 223 14.80 16.04 0.95
N ALA A 224 13.87 15.76 1.86
CA ALA A 224 13.54 14.39 2.25
C ALA A 224 13.06 13.54 1.07
N ARG A 225 12.24 14.11 0.16
CA ARG A 225 11.83 13.44 -1.09
C ARG A 225 13.01 13.19 -2.02
N HIS A 226 13.89 14.18 -2.20
CA HIS A 226 15.08 14.03 -3.03
C HIS A 226 16.00 12.93 -2.50
N THR A 227 16.29 12.92 -1.20
CA THR A 227 17.11 11.89 -0.55
C THR A 227 16.47 10.52 -0.68
N ALA A 228 15.16 10.39 -0.39
CA ALA A 228 14.46 9.11 -0.51
C ALA A 228 14.43 8.59 -1.96
N ALA A 229 14.30 9.47 -2.94
CA ALA A 229 14.38 9.09 -4.36
C ALA A 229 15.78 8.60 -4.73
N ALA A 230 16.83 9.30 -4.28
CA ALA A 230 18.22 8.92 -4.51
C ALA A 230 18.57 7.58 -3.84
N GLU A 231 18.13 7.36 -2.59
CA GLU A 231 18.34 6.11 -1.85
C GLU A 231 17.64 4.93 -2.50
N ARG A 232 16.37 5.08 -2.89
CA ARG A 232 15.62 4.05 -3.62
C ARG A 232 16.32 3.70 -4.93
N ALA A 233 16.72 4.70 -5.69
CA ALA A 233 17.40 4.46 -6.96
C ALA A 233 18.77 3.77 -6.80
N ALA A 234 19.51 4.07 -5.73
CA ALA A 234 20.80 3.46 -5.44
C ALA A 234 20.70 2.00 -4.97
N ALA A 235 19.67 1.64 -4.21
CA ALA A 235 19.51 0.29 -3.66
C ALA A 235 19.06 -0.77 -4.68
N ASP A 236 18.53 -0.37 -5.85
CA ASP A 236 17.49 -1.16 -6.51
C ASP A 236 17.81 -1.71 -7.91
N THR A 237 19.05 -1.63 -8.42
CA THR A 237 19.25 -1.80 -9.89
C THR A 237 20.45 -2.64 -10.29
N THR A 238 21.65 -2.35 -9.78
CA THR A 238 22.84 -3.15 -10.13
C THR A 238 22.70 -4.62 -9.70
N ASP A 239 21.94 -4.88 -8.63
CA ASP A 239 21.62 -6.22 -8.12
C ASP A 239 20.41 -6.85 -8.83
N VAL A 240 19.44 -6.03 -9.27
CA VAL A 240 18.14 -6.55 -9.76
C VAL A 240 18.27 -7.27 -11.09
N ARG A 241 19.02 -6.75 -12.08
CA ARG A 241 19.19 -7.45 -13.37
C ARG A 241 19.86 -8.81 -13.17
N HIS A 242 20.93 -8.87 -12.36
CA HIS A 242 21.61 -10.12 -12.07
C HIS A 242 20.65 -11.11 -11.40
N ARG A 243 20.02 -10.73 -10.29
CA ARG A 243 19.09 -11.59 -9.55
C ARG A 243 17.84 -11.95 -10.34
N TRP A 244 17.44 -11.15 -11.33
CA TRP A 244 16.32 -11.49 -12.20
C TRP A 244 16.57 -12.79 -12.98
N HIS A 245 17.80 -12.99 -13.45
CA HIS A 245 18.19 -14.17 -14.23
C HIS A 245 18.77 -15.29 -13.36
N THR A 246 19.17 -15.00 -12.13
CA THR A 246 19.54 -16.02 -11.14
C THR A 246 18.31 -16.86 -10.76
N PRO A 247 18.45 -18.18 -10.60
CA PRO A 247 17.40 -19.03 -10.04
C PRO A 247 17.07 -18.66 -8.57
N PRO A 248 15.81 -18.76 -8.12
CA PRO A 248 15.43 -18.42 -6.74
C PRO A 248 16.24 -19.17 -5.66
N GLU A 249 16.59 -20.43 -5.91
CA GLU A 249 17.41 -21.27 -5.03
C GLU A 249 18.83 -20.74 -4.80
N GLU A 250 19.33 -19.90 -5.70
CA GLU A 250 20.66 -19.26 -5.64
C GLU A 250 20.59 -17.79 -5.21
N GLY A 251 19.43 -17.33 -4.71
CA GLY A 251 19.20 -15.93 -4.30
C GLY A 251 18.62 -15.04 -5.39
N GLY A 252 18.18 -15.63 -6.49
CA GLY A 252 17.43 -14.95 -7.55
C GLY A 252 16.03 -14.52 -7.14
N LEU A 253 15.39 -13.74 -8.02
CA LEU A 253 14.04 -13.25 -7.78
C LEU A 253 12.99 -14.30 -8.17
N ASP A 254 12.07 -14.56 -7.24
CA ASP A 254 10.87 -15.35 -7.50
C ASP A 254 9.86 -14.58 -8.40
N ILE A 255 8.78 -15.25 -8.80
CA ILE A 255 7.81 -14.66 -9.73
C ILE A 255 7.03 -13.51 -9.07
N SER A 256 6.75 -13.55 -7.77
CA SER A 256 6.12 -12.45 -7.04
C SER A 256 6.99 -11.20 -7.02
N GLN A 257 8.27 -11.35 -6.69
CA GLN A 257 9.25 -10.28 -6.62
C GLN A 257 9.43 -9.65 -8.00
N LYS A 258 9.63 -10.46 -9.04
CA LYS A 258 9.68 -9.98 -10.44
C LYS A 258 8.43 -9.17 -10.78
N ARG A 259 7.25 -9.65 -10.40
CA ARG A 259 5.97 -8.96 -10.64
C ARG A 259 5.82 -7.67 -9.83
N ALA A 260 6.40 -7.58 -8.65
CA ALA A 260 6.40 -6.34 -7.87
C ALA A 260 7.14 -5.25 -8.65
N TYR A 261 8.35 -5.54 -9.14
CA TYR A 261 9.12 -4.64 -10.01
C TYR A 261 8.36 -4.23 -11.28
N VAL A 262 7.71 -5.19 -11.96
CA VAL A 262 6.90 -4.86 -13.14
C VAL A 262 5.76 -3.91 -12.78
N ARG A 263 5.06 -4.14 -11.65
CA ARG A 263 3.92 -3.30 -11.24
C ARG A 263 4.32 -1.93 -10.72
N GLU A 264 5.52 -1.81 -10.18
CA GLU A 264 6.12 -0.54 -9.79
C GLU A 264 6.48 0.30 -11.02
N ALA A 265 7.06 -0.31 -12.05
CA ALA A 265 7.41 0.40 -13.28
C ALA A 265 6.19 0.69 -14.17
N LEU A 266 5.28 -0.27 -14.33
CA LEU A 266 4.19 -0.24 -15.29
C LEU A 266 2.82 -0.19 -14.63
N HIS A 267 1.93 0.64 -15.20
CA HIS A 267 0.50 0.60 -14.90
C HIS A 267 -0.17 -0.55 -15.67
N ALA A 268 0.14 -0.66 -16.96
CA ALA A 268 -0.38 -1.68 -17.85
C ALA A 268 0.52 -1.80 -19.11
N VAL A 269 0.28 -2.84 -19.91
CA VAL A 269 0.82 -2.91 -21.27
C VAL A 269 -0.34 -3.16 -22.22
N ILE A 270 -0.55 -2.25 -23.16
CA ILE A 270 -1.60 -2.37 -24.18
C ILE A 270 -1.06 -3.21 -25.34
N VAL A 271 -1.72 -4.34 -25.61
CA VAL A 271 -1.36 -5.24 -26.69
C VAL A 271 -2.23 -4.94 -27.91
N LEU A 272 -1.62 -4.53 -29.01
CA LEU A 272 -2.26 -4.20 -30.28
C LEU A 272 -2.43 -5.44 -31.18
N PRO A 273 -3.46 -5.46 -32.05
CA PRO A 273 -3.65 -6.54 -33.04
C PRO A 273 -2.62 -6.46 -34.19
N VAL A 274 -2.19 -7.61 -34.78
CA VAL A 274 -1.31 -7.64 -35.99
C VAL A 274 -2.16 -7.55 -37.28
N GLY A 275 -3.46 -7.88 -37.21
CA GLY A 275 -4.31 -8.10 -38.38
C GLY A 275 -4.73 -9.57 -38.54
N LYS A 276 -5.50 -9.87 -39.59
CA LYS A 276 -6.05 -11.21 -39.84
C LYS A 276 -4.93 -12.17 -40.30
N GLY A 277 -4.94 -13.42 -39.81
CA GLY A 277 -3.99 -14.48 -40.22
C GLY A 277 -2.67 -14.53 -39.43
N ASN A 278 -2.17 -13.40 -38.94
CA ASN A 278 -0.87 -13.31 -38.23
C ASN A 278 -1.04 -13.24 -36.71
N GLY A 279 -1.86 -14.15 -36.16
CA GLY A 279 -2.19 -14.20 -34.72
C GLY A 279 -1.02 -14.58 -33.81
N SER A 280 -1.28 -15.36 -32.77
CA SER A 280 -0.25 -15.83 -31.83
C SER A 280 0.83 -16.74 -32.46
N ARG A 281 0.74 -17.06 -33.76
CA ARG A 281 1.71 -17.88 -34.49
C ARG A 281 2.61 -17.08 -35.44
N GLY A 282 2.35 -15.78 -35.59
CA GLY A 282 3.17 -14.91 -36.43
C GLY A 282 4.53 -14.61 -35.80
N ARG A 283 5.44 -14.00 -36.58
CA ARG A 283 6.70 -13.46 -36.09
C ARG A 283 6.43 -12.45 -34.98
N PHE A 284 7.22 -12.50 -33.91
CA PHE A 284 7.12 -11.53 -32.82
C PHE A 284 7.40 -10.11 -33.34
N ASN A 285 6.56 -9.16 -32.94
CA ASN A 285 6.70 -7.75 -33.24
C ASN A 285 6.51 -6.95 -31.95
N ALA A 286 7.56 -6.26 -31.53
CA ALA A 286 7.60 -5.45 -30.31
C ALA A 286 6.73 -4.19 -30.40
N ASP A 287 6.57 -3.61 -31.59
CA ASP A 287 5.82 -2.35 -31.82
C ASP A 287 4.33 -2.46 -31.49
N LEU A 288 3.85 -3.69 -31.28
CA LEU A 288 2.46 -3.97 -30.89
C LEU A 288 2.27 -4.04 -29.38
N LEU A 289 3.32 -3.80 -28.61
CA LEU A 289 3.29 -3.72 -27.17
C LEU A 289 3.52 -2.27 -26.78
N VAL A 290 2.48 -1.63 -26.26
CA VAL A 290 2.54 -0.24 -25.82
C VAL A 290 2.56 -0.21 -24.29
N PRO A 291 3.73 -0.09 -23.65
CA PRO A 291 3.83 0.02 -22.21
C PRO A 291 3.23 1.36 -21.73
N VAL A 292 2.44 1.30 -20.66
CA VAL A 292 1.92 2.46 -19.95
C VAL A 292 2.67 2.55 -18.63
N TRP A 293 3.63 3.46 -18.57
CA TRP A 293 4.49 3.69 -17.39
C TRP A 293 3.70 4.39 -16.28
N ARG A 294 4.08 4.14 -15.02
CA ARG A 294 3.59 4.94 -13.91
C ARG A 294 4.35 6.26 -13.86
N GLU A 295 3.60 7.35 -13.74
CA GLU A 295 4.14 8.66 -13.36
C GLU A 295 4.52 8.61 -11.88
N GLU A 296 5.63 9.27 -11.54
CA GLU A 296 6.19 9.35 -10.18
C GLU A 296 5.54 10.48 -9.37
#